data_AF-A8LVK4-F1
#
_entry.id   AF-A8LVK4-F1
#
_cell.length_a   1.000
_cell.length_b   1.000
_cell.length_c   1.000
_cell.angle_alpha   90.00
_cell.angle_beta   90.00
_cell.angle_gamma   90.00
#
_symmetry.space_group_name_H-M   'P 1'
#
loop_
_entity.id
_entity.type
_entity.pdbx_description
1 polymer ?
#
loop_
_entity_poly.entity_id
_entity_poly.type
_entity_poly.pdbx_seq_one_letter_code
_entity_poly.pdbx_strand_id
1 'polypeptide(L)' 'MHVEDRGEEIVVTMPRDEFFLVEALMMEALETGDERDFQSRVGATMSEVRALLNSLPDLPLGNH' A
#
# COMPACT_ATOMS: atom_id res chain seq x y z
N MET A 1 -5.62 9.65 -8.29
CA MET A 1 -4.49 8.76 -8.72
C MET A 1 -4.08 8.98 -10.19
N HIS A 2 -2.77 9.07 -10.46
CA HIS A 2 -2.12 9.06 -11.77
C HIS A 2 -1.04 7.98 -11.79
N VAL A 3 -0.92 7.25 -12.90
CA VAL A 3 0.05 6.15 -13.06
C VAL A 3 0.93 6.47 -14.27
N GLU A 4 2.23 6.54 -14.03
CA GLU A 4 3.26 6.73 -15.05
C GLU A 4 4.11 5.46 -15.14
N ASP A 5 4.13 4.82 -16.30
CA ASP A 5 5.01 3.69 -16.60
C ASP A 5 6.29 4.21 -17.27
N ARG A 6 7.43 4.03 -16.59
CA ARG A 6 8.76 4.45 -17.06
C ARG A 6 9.61 3.27 -17.54
N GLY A 7 8.98 2.13 -17.84
CA GLY A 7 9.64 0.91 -18.30
C GLY A 7 10.13 0.04 -17.14
N GLU A 8 11.18 0.46 -16.44
CA GLU A 8 11.73 -0.30 -15.30
C GLU A 8 11.00 -0.02 -13.98
N GLU A 9 10.26 1.09 -13.90
CA GLU A 9 9.51 1.52 -12.72
C GLU A 9 8.11 1.99 -13.08
N ILE A 10 7.16 1.74 -12.19
CA ILE A 10 5.82 2.33 -12.24
C ILE A 10 5.74 3.36 -11.12
N VAL A 11 5.52 4.62 -11.48
CA VAL A 11 5.33 5.72 -10.51
C VAL A 11 3.85 6.02 -10.39
N VAL A 12 3.31 5.79 -9.19
CA VAL A 12 1.94 6.13 -8.86
C VAL A 12 1.95 7.43 -8.04
N THR A 13 1.30 8.47 -8.58
CA THR A 13 1.08 9.73 -7.87
C THR A 13 -0.36 9.80 -7.42
N MET A 14 -0.59 10.11 -6.14
CA MET A 14 -1.94 10.30 -5.61
C MET A 14 -1.96 11.40 -4.55
N PRO A 15 -3.13 12.03 -4.32
CA PRO A 15 -3.38 12.85 -3.15
C PRO A 15 -3.00 12.14 -1.84
N ARG A 16 -2.65 12.93 -0.83
CA ARG A 16 -2.15 12.42 0.45
C ARG A 16 -3.20 11.63 1.22
N ASP A 17 -4.44 12.07 1.17
CA ASP A 17 -5.62 11.38 1.74
C ASP A 17 -5.90 10.05 1.03
N GLU A 18 -5.78 9.99 -0.30
CA GLU A 18 -5.86 8.73 -1.05
C GLU A 18 -4.76 7.74 -0.61
N PHE A 19 -3.53 8.22 -0.39
CA PHE A 19 -2.42 7.39 0.09
C PHE A 19 -2.71 6.75 1.45
N PHE A 20 -3.14 7.55 2.44
CA PHE A 20 -3.46 7.04 3.77
C PHE A 20 -4.66 6.07 3.76
N LEU A 21 -5.63 6.29 2.89
CA LEU A 21 -6.74 5.35 2.71
C LEU A 21 -6.24 4.00 2.21
N VAL A 22 -5.38 3.99 1.19
CA VAL A 22 -4.78 2.75 0.65
C VAL A 22 -3.94 2.05 1.73
N GLU A 23 -3.14 2.80 2.48
CA GLU A 23 -2.34 2.27 3.57
C GLU A 23 -3.20 1.58 4.65
N ALA A 24 -4.27 2.25 5.08
CA ALA A 24 -5.21 1.72 6.08
C ALA A 24 -5.91 0.45 5.60
N LEU A 25 -6.37 0.42 4.35
CA LEU A 25 -7.01 -0.77 3.76
C LEU A 25 -6.03 -1.95 3.66
N MET A 26 -4.76 -1.68 3.35
CA MET A 26 -3.73 -2.72 3.30
C MET A 26 -3.39 -3.25 4.69
N MET A 27 -3.35 -2.39 5.71
CA MET A 27 -3.21 -2.82 7.10
C MET A 27 -4.40 -3.68 7.56
N GLU A 28 -5.64 -3.25 7.30
CA GLU A 28 -6.85 -4.02 7.63
C GLU A 28 -6.85 -5.40 6.94
N ALA A 29 -6.47 -5.45 5.66
CA ALA A 29 -6.39 -6.69 4.90
C ALA A 29 -5.32 -7.65 5.45
N LEU A 30 -4.22 -7.13 6.00
CA LEU A 30 -3.20 -7.95 6.69
C LEU A 30 -3.69 -8.47 8.04
N GLU A 31 -4.54 -7.73 8.75
CA GLU A 31 -5.05 -8.10 10.08
C GLU A 31 -6.21 -9.10 10.00
N THR A 32 -7.04 -8.99 8.97
CA THR A 32 -8.31 -9.72 8.86
C THR A 32 -8.32 -10.80 7.77
N GLY A 33 -7.37 -10.76 6.85
CA GLY A 33 -7.33 -11.64 5.67
C GLY A 33 -6.86 -13.07 5.96
N ASP A 34 -7.35 -14.02 5.16
CA ASP A 34 -6.73 -15.33 5.00
C ASP A 34 -5.51 -15.19 4.09
N GLU A 35 -4.36 -15.76 4.49
CA GLU A 35 -3.08 -15.61 3.78
C GLU A 35 -3.15 -16.11 2.32
N ARG A 36 -3.88 -17.19 2.04
CA ARG A 36 -4.00 -17.75 0.69
C ARG A 36 -4.89 -16.90 -0.21
N ASP A 37 -5.99 -16.38 0.33
CA ASP A 37 -6.88 -15.47 -0.40
C ASP A 37 -6.14 -14.15 -0.70
N PHE A 38 -5.45 -13.61 0.30
CA PHE A 38 -4.70 -12.36 0.19
C PHE A 38 -3.68 -12.41 -0.95
N GLN A 39 -2.82 -13.42 -0.99
CA GLN A 39 -1.79 -13.53 -2.01
C GLN A 39 -2.40 -13.61 -3.42
N SER A 40 -3.52 -14.33 -3.58
CA SER A 40 -4.19 -14.46 -4.89
C SER A 40 -4.81 -13.15 -5.38
N ARG A 41 -5.28 -12.30 -4.45
CA ARG A 41 -5.97 -11.03 -4.75
C ARG A 41 -5.02 -9.86 -4.91
N VAL A 42 -3.99 -9.81 -4.07
CA VAL A 42 -3.03 -8.70 -4.00
C VAL A 42 -1.81 -8.96 -4.90
N GLY A 43 -1.54 -10.23 -5.23
CA GLY A 43 -0.37 -10.60 -6.04
C GLY A 43 0.96 -10.53 -5.29
N ALA A 44 0.93 -10.28 -3.97
CA ALA A 44 2.07 -10.23 -3.07
C ALA A 44 1.75 -10.99 -1.77
N THR A 45 2.77 -11.54 -1.12
CA THR A 45 2.61 -12.18 0.19
C THR A 45 2.33 -11.12 1.28
N MET A 46 1.65 -11.53 2.34
CA MET A 46 1.41 -10.66 3.50
C MET A 46 2.72 -10.11 4.10
N SER A 47 3.79 -10.91 4.07
CA SER A 47 5.12 -10.50 4.55
C SER A 47 5.74 -9.40 3.69
N GLU A 48 5.65 -9.50 2.36
CA GLU A 48 6.14 -8.47 1.44
C GLU A 48 5.38 -7.16 1.63
N VAL A 49 4.05 -7.22 1.77
CA VAL A 49 3.21 -6.04 2.00
C VAL A 49 3.52 -5.43 3.36
N ARG A 50 3.69 -6.24 4.42
CA ARG A 50 4.07 -5.73 5.75
C ARG A 50 5.44 -5.06 5.75
N ALA A 51 6.42 -5.65 5.05
CA ALA A 51 7.73 -5.04 4.90
C ALA A 51 7.67 -3.71 4.13
N LEU A 52 6.85 -3.64 3.08
CA LEU A 52 6.61 -2.41 2.32
C LEU A 52 6.01 -1.32 3.22
N LEU A 53 4.92 -1.62 3.92
CA LEU A 53 4.26 -0.67 4.83
C LEU A 53 5.22 -0.16 5.91
N ASN A 54 6.00 -1.06 6.52
CA ASN A 54 7.01 -0.69 7.52
C ASN A 54 8.17 0.15 6.97
N SER A 55 8.38 0.16 5.65
CA SER A 55 9.42 0.96 4.99
C SER A 55 8.95 2.35 4.58
N LEU A 56 7.63 2.61 4.65
CA LEU A 56 7.08 3.92 4.37
C LEU A 56 7.60 4.92 5.42
N PRO A 57 8.00 6.12 5.01
CA PRO A 57 8.39 7.13 5.97
C PRO A 57 7.18 7.50 6.85
N ASP A 58 7.41 7.68 8.14
CA ASP A 58 6.43 8.30 9.05
C ASP A 58 6.13 9.72 8.54
N LEU A 59 5.11 9.84 7.69
CA LEU A 59 4.67 11.12 7.15
C LEU A 59 3.77 11.76 8.20
N PRO A 60 4.20 12.84 8.89
CA PRO A 60 3.42 13.43 9.98
C PRO A 60 2.06 13.84 9.44
N LEU A 61 0.99 13.13 9.82
CA LEU A 61 -0.40 13.44 9.45
C LEU A 61 -0.56 14.95 9.60
N GLY A 62 -0.65 15.66 8.48
CA GLY A 62 -0.71 17.12 8.51
C GLY A 62 -1.99 17.49 9.21
N ASN A 63 -1.89 18.05 10.42
CA ASN A 63 -3.00 18.73 11.08
C ASN A 63 -3.46 19.85 10.14
N HIS A 64 -4.57 19.62 9.43
CA HIS A 64 -5.36 20.65 8.78
C HIS A 64 -6.72 20.72 9.48
#